data_AF-A0A349PZT7-F1
#
_entry.id   AF-A0A349PZT7-F1
#
_cell.length_a   1.000
_cell.length_b   1.000
_cell.length_c   1.000
_cell.angle_alpha   90.00
_cell.angle_beta   90.00
_cell.angle_gamma   90.00
#
_symmetry.space_group_name_H-M   'P 1'
#
loop_
_entity.id
_entity.type
_entity.pdbx_description
1 polymer ?
#
loop_
_entity_poly.entity_id
_entity_poly.type
_entity_poly.pdbx_seq_one_letter_code
_entity_poly.pdbx_strand_id
1 'polypeptide(L)'
;MDLNTLAILETLNVNVNTIEFFKKREIPKNNLYWNKGEYYIGKNTKFIIVPLFYELFQRVSKIEHTELFKNIEILEELLHNTESEEMKIISYNECVNKCKSIHRISEKRKTDVLCKLFIDEIVLNYPQQEALRRGNFMLYYFLLHFDDNQINELKTISFLFLDFVSCGLIVDDFFDTESDLENKEPNTINELGGGIDAMKKVEVIYKKASENIMMYYPELKIYYDNIYSKSASYFLSKLKLW
;
A
#
# COMPACT_ATOMS: atom_id res chain seq x y z
N MET A 1 15.81 -11.42 8.84
CA MET A 1 15.63 -10.82 7.50
C MET A 1 16.44 -11.64 6.51
N ASP A 2 15.87 -12.10 5.40
CA ASP A 2 16.57 -12.85 4.36
C ASP A 2 17.46 -11.89 3.59
N LEU A 3 18.53 -12.41 3.02
CA LEU A 3 19.58 -11.58 2.44
C LEU A 3 19.09 -10.77 1.23
N ASN A 4 18.11 -11.27 0.47
CA ASN A 4 17.59 -10.56 -0.69
C ASN A 4 16.71 -9.39 -0.26
N THR A 5 15.79 -9.61 0.70
CA THR A 5 14.96 -8.55 1.26
C THR A 5 15.82 -7.47 1.92
N LEU A 6 16.84 -7.87 2.70
CA LEU A 6 17.77 -6.93 3.32
C LEU A 6 18.50 -6.09 2.27
N ALA A 7 19.07 -6.74 1.24
CA ALA A 7 19.78 -6.05 0.18
C ALA A 7 18.88 -5.05 -0.58
N ILE A 8 17.60 -5.38 -0.80
CA ILE A 8 16.64 -4.46 -1.41
C ILE A 8 16.41 -3.25 -0.50
N LEU A 9 16.13 -3.45 0.78
CA LEU A 9 15.89 -2.35 1.73
C LEU A 9 17.12 -1.45 1.91
N GLU A 10 18.32 -2.03 1.92
CA GLU A 10 19.59 -1.29 1.96
C GLU A 10 19.85 -0.50 0.68
N THR A 11 19.59 -1.10 -0.50
CA THR A 11 19.68 -0.40 -1.80
C THR A 11 18.70 0.76 -1.87
N LEU A 12 17.54 0.60 -1.24
CA LEU A 12 16.51 1.63 -1.13
C LEU A 12 16.80 2.64 -0.01
N ASN A 13 17.97 2.62 0.65
CA ASN A 13 18.30 3.57 1.71
C ASN A 13 17.24 3.65 2.83
N VAL A 14 16.60 2.52 3.17
CA VAL A 14 15.69 2.45 4.32
C VAL A 14 16.48 2.65 5.61
N ASN A 15 15.94 3.43 6.55
CA ASN A 15 16.59 3.72 7.81
C ASN A 15 16.96 2.43 8.57
N VAL A 16 18.20 2.37 9.08
CA VAL A 16 18.71 1.21 9.83
C VAL A 16 17.83 0.87 11.04
N ASN A 17 17.23 1.87 11.70
CA ASN A 17 16.33 1.64 12.83
C ASN A 17 15.04 0.96 12.38
N THR A 18 14.50 1.30 11.21
CA THR A 18 13.36 0.60 10.60
C THR A 18 13.72 -0.84 10.29
N ILE A 19 14.87 -1.06 9.64
CA ILE A 19 15.36 -2.41 9.32
C ILE A 19 15.53 -3.25 10.60
N GLU A 20 16.19 -2.71 11.62
CA GLU A 20 16.46 -3.40 12.89
C GLU A 20 15.18 -3.67 13.70
N PHE A 21 14.21 -2.76 13.64
CA PHE A 21 12.90 -2.98 14.25
C PHE A 21 12.20 -4.19 13.63
N PHE A 22 12.04 -4.23 12.31
CA PHE A 22 11.37 -5.33 11.61
C PHE A 22 12.17 -6.64 11.60
N LYS A 23 13.51 -6.59 11.77
CA LYS A 23 14.34 -7.79 11.97
C LYS A 23 14.05 -8.50 13.29
N LYS A 24 13.74 -7.75 14.35
CA LYS A 24 13.61 -8.27 15.72
C LYS A 24 12.16 -8.58 16.10
N ARG A 25 11.19 -8.02 15.38
CA ARG A 25 9.77 -8.20 15.68
C ARG A 25 9.29 -9.59 15.28
N GLU A 26 8.55 -10.24 16.18
CA GLU A 26 7.84 -11.49 15.89
C GLU A 26 6.55 -11.20 15.11
N ILE A 27 6.20 -12.07 14.17
CA ILE A 27 4.91 -11.98 13.47
C ILE A 27 3.76 -12.23 14.45
N PRO A 28 2.66 -11.46 14.37
CA PRO A 28 1.44 -11.78 15.10
C PRO A 28 0.87 -13.12 14.67
N LYS A 29 0.64 -14.00 15.66
CA LYS A 29 0.02 -15.31 15.44
C LYS A 29 -1.35 -15.16 14.77
N ASN A 30 -1.65 -16.03 13.80
CA ASN A 30 -2.93 -16.08 13.07
C ASN A 30 -3.25 -14.81 12.25
N ASN A 31 -2.26 -13.97 11.94
CA ASN A 31 -2.49 -12.83 11.07
C ASN A 31 -2.43 -13.24 9.60
N LEU A 32 -3.57 -13.21 8.90
CA LEU A 32 -3.71 -13.61 7.50
C LEU A 32 -2.71 -12.94 6.56
N TYR A 33 -2.43 -11.64 6.72
CA TYR A 33 -1.47 -10.93 5.88
C TYR A 33 -0.05 -11.53 5.99
N TRP A 34 0.29 -12.02 7.18
CA TRP A 34 1.61 -12.58 7.47
C TRP A 34 1.69 -14.12 7.36
N ASN A 35 0.56 -14.83 7.30
CA ASN A 35 0.47 -16.29 7.50
C ASN A 35 1.12 -17.15 6.37
N LYS A 36 1.88 -16.54 5.44
CA LYS A 36 2.68 -17.22 4.42
C LYS A 36 4.20 -17.04 4.58
N GLY A 37 4.68 -16.48 5.70
CA GLY A 37 6.11 -16.40 6.02
C GLY A 37 6.33 -16.52 7.53
N GLU A 38 7.27 -17.36 7.96
CA GLU A 38 7.52 -17.63 9.38
C GLU A 38 8.27 -16.47 10.10
N TYR A 39 8.66 -15.44 9.36
CA TYR A 39 9.24 -14.20 9.88
C TYR A 39 8.65 -13.02 9.12
N TYR A 40 8.81 -11.80 9.65
CA TYR A 40 8.51 -10.51 9.01
C TYR A 40 9.20 -10.29 7.64
N ILE A 41 9.69 -11.38 7.05
CA ILE A 41 10.79 -11.56 6.14
C ILE A 41 10.57 -12.89 5.39
N GLY A 42 10.40 -12.78 4.06
CA GLY A 42 10.61 -13.83 3.02
C GLY A 42 9.46 -14.85 2.84
N LYS A 43 9.06 -15.31 1.63
CA LYS A 43 9.13 -14.78 0.25
C LYS A 43 7.72 -14.29 -0.10
N ASN A 44 7.52 -12.97 -0.15
CA ASN A 44 6.38 -12.28 -0.79
C ASN A 44 6.69 -10.76 -0.75
N THR A 45 6.31 -10.02 -1.79
CA THR A 45 6.45 -8.54 -1.89
C THR A 45 5.86 -7.81 -0.68
N LYS A 46 4.84 -8.39 -0.03
CA LYS A 46 4.18 -7.94 1.20
C LYS A 46 5.14 -7.58 2.36
N PHE A 47 6.28 -8.24 2.46
CA PHE A 47 7.28 -8.03 3.52
C PHE A 47 8.22 -6.83 3.29
N ILE A 48 8.30 -6.32 2.06
CA ILE A 48 9.08 -5.11 1.71
C ILE A 48 8.20 -3.86 1.87
N ILE A 49 6.90 -3.98 1.59
CA ILE A 49 5.97 -2.84 1.59
C ILE A 49 5.86 -2.16 2.94
N VAL A 50 5.77 -2.90 4.05
CA VAL A 50 5.62 -2.28 5.38
C VAL A 50 6.85 -1.45 5.78
N PRO A 51 8.10 -1.96 5.68
CA PRO A 51 9.29 -1.13 5.90
C PRO A 51 9.36 0.10 5.00
N LEU A 52 9.04 -0.03 3.71
CA LEU A 52 9.03 1.10 2.78
C LEU A 52 7.93 2.13 3.09
N PHE A 53 6.77 1.66 3.51
CA PHE A 53 5.68 2.51 3.99
C PHE A 53 6.16 3.36 5.18
N TYR A 54 6.82 2.74 6.17
CA TYR A 54 7.37 3.47 7.32
C TYR A 54 8.44 4.49 6.93
N GLU A 55 9.33 4.12 6.00
CA GLU A 55 10.36 5.02 5.49
C GLU A 55 9.75 6.22 4.76
N LEU A 56 8.81 5.98 3.84
CA LEU A 56 8.09 7.03 3.13
C LEU A 56 7.35 7.94 4.12
N PHE A 57 6.67 7.34 5.10
CA PHE A 57 5.90 8.09 6.08
C PHE A 57 6.81 8.97 6.94
N GLN A 58 7.96 8.46 7.37
CA GLN A 58 8.94 9.21 8.16
C GLN A 58 9.53 10.39 7.38
N ARG A 59 9.90 10.18 6.10
CA ARG A 59 10.47 11.22 5.24
C ARG A 59 9.55 12.42 5.04
N VAL A 60 8.24 12.20 5.17
CA VAL A 60 7.21 13.21 4.87
C VAL A 60 6.62 13.82 6.14
N SER A 61 6.29 12.99 7.14
CA SER A 61 5.60 13.44 8.35
C SER A 61 6.51 14.09 9.40
N LYS A 62 7.84 13.88 9.32
CA LYS A 62 8.81 14.23 10.37
C LYS A 62 8.52 13.59 11.73
N ILE A 63 7.64 12.58 11.78
CA ILE A 63 7.37 11.83 13.00
C ILE A 63 8.54 10.88 13.25
N GLU A 64 9.03 10.88 14.48
CA GLU A 64 10.13 10.02 14.90
C GLU A 64 9.78 8.54 14.72
N HIS A 65 10.76 7.74 14.25
CA HIS A 65 10.57 6.31 14.00
C HIS A 65 9.99 5.57 15.22
N THR A 66 10.46 5.92 16.41
CA THR A 66 10.00 5.31 17.67
C THR A 66 8.51 5.56 17.92
N GLU A 67 7.97 6.71 17.53
CA GLU A 67 6.54 7.01 17.65
C GLU A 67 5.73 6.23 16.62
N LEU A 68 6.24 6.13 15.38
CA LEU A 68 5.60 5.32 14.35
C LEU A 68 5.53 3.85 14.76
N PHE A 69 6.52 3.32 15.47
CA PHE A 69 6.51 1.91 15.86
C PHE A 69 5.58 1.58 17.03
N LYS A 70 5.17 2.56 17.85
CA LYS A 70 4.29 2.32 19.02
C LYS A 70 2.92 1.73 18.67
N ASN A 71 2.48 1.91 17.43
CA ASN A 71 1.13 1.55 17.00
C ASN A 71 1.14 0.42 15.98
N ILE A 72 2.26 -0.29 15.82
CA ILE A 72 2.42 -1.35 14.83
C ILE A 72 1.35 -2.44 14.93
N GLU A 73 0.85 -2.79 16.13
CA GLU A 73 -0.23 -3.78 16.26
C GLU A 73 -1.51 -3.35 15.54
N ILE A 74 -1.78 -2.05 15.48
CA ILE A 74 -2.95 -1.52 14.76
C ILE A 74 -2.73 -1.65 13.25
N LEU A 75 -1.52 -1.40 12.77
CA LEU A 75 -1.20 -1.61 11.35
C LEU A 75 -1.32 -3.09 10.98
N GLU A 76 -0.86 -3.99 11.84
CA GLU A 76 -0.99 -5.44 11.67
C GLU A 76 -2.46 -5.87 11.62
N GLU A 77 -3.33 -5.30 12.47
CA GLU A 77 -4.77 -5.56 12.45
C GLU A 77 -5.46 -5.00 11.20
N LEU A 78 -5.06 -3.82 10.72
CA LEU A 78 -5.52 -3.28 9.44
C LEU A 78 -5.15 -4.20 8.29
N LEU A 79 -3.90 -4.63 8.21
CA LEU A 79 -3.41 -5.54 7.17
C LEU A 79 -4.12 -6.91 7.23
N HIS A 80 -4.41 -7.42 8.42
CA HIS A 80 -5.21 -8.64 8.59
C HIS A 80 -6.61 -8.51 7.97
N ASN A 81 -7.28 -7.38 8.23
CA ASN A 81 -8.61 -7.12 7.69
C ASN A 81 -8.54 -6.94 6.16
N THR A 82 -7.53 -6.25 5.64
CA THR A 82 -7.27 -6.15 4.20
C THR A 82 -7.10 -7.53 3.56
N GLU A 83 -6.25 -8.40 4.13
CA GLU A 83 -6.08 -9.75 3.59
C GLU A 83 -7.36 -10.59 3.70
N SER A 84 -8.15 -10.41 4.76
CA SER A 84 -9.44 -11.09 4.91
C SER A 84 -10.40 -10.73 3.78
N GLU A 85 -10.38 -9.47 3.35
CA GLU A 85 -11.19 -8.95 2.26
C GLU A 85 -10.69 -9.47 0.90
N GLU A 86 -9.38 -9.41 0.64
CA GLU A 86 -8.75 -9.97 -0.56
C GLU A 86 -9.05 -11.47 -0.70
N MET A 87 -9.03 -12.23 0.41
CA MET A 87 -9.37 -13.65 0.45
C MET A 87 -10.88 -13.92 0.41
N LYS A 88 -11.72 -12.88 0.26
CA LYS A 88 -13.20 -12.94 0.23
C LYS A 88 -13.81 -13.59 1.47
N ILE A 89 -13.11 -13.55 2.61
CA ILE A 89 -13.59 -14.01 3.92
C ILE A 89 -14.61 -13.00 4.47
N ILE A 90 -14.38 -11.72 4.21
CA ILE A 90 -15.29 -10.61 4.52
C ILE A 90 -15.50 -9.76 3.27
N SER A 91 -16.60 -9.03 3.21
CA SER A 91 -16.84 -8.04 2.16
C SER A 91 -16.05 -6.74 2.38
N TYR A 92 -15.91 -5.94 1.32
CA TYR A 92 -15.30 -4.61 1.38
C TYR A 92 -15.92 -3.73 2.49
N ASN A 93 -17.25 -3.65 2.56
CA ASN A 93 -17.95 -2.85 3.58
C ASN A 93 -17.71 -3.37 5.01
N GLU A 94 -17.63 -4.69 5.19
CA GLU A 94 -17.26 -5.28 6.47
C GLU A 94 -15.82 -4.96 6.84
N CYS A 95 -14.88 -5.00 5.88
CA CYS A 95 -13.49 -4.60 6.10
C CYS A 95 -13.39 -3.13 6.54
N VAL A 96 -14.06 -2.21 5.82
CA VAL A 96 -14.18 -0.80 6.22
C VAL A 96 -14.65 -0.68 7.68
N ASN A 97 -15.74 -1.36 8.03
CA ASN A 97 -16.31 -1.27 9.37
C ASN A 97 -15.39 -1.86 10.46
N LYS A 98 -14.72 -2.97 10.18
CA LYS A 98 -13.72 -3.56 11.09
C LYS A 98 -12.56 -2.60 11.33
N CYS A 99 -11.97 -2.06 10.27
CA CYS A 99 -10.86 -1.11 10.35
C CYS A 99 -11.24 0.16 11.14
N LYS A 100 -12.45 0.70 10.94
CA LYS A 100 -12.98 1.85 11.71
C LYS A 100 -13.19 1.54 13.19
N SER A 101 -13.49 0.28 13.52
CA SER A 101 -13.85 -0.16 14.87
C SER A 101 -12.66 -0.56 15.73
N ILE A 102 -11.45 -0.64 15.16
CA ILE A 102 -10.21 -0.84 15.92
C ILE A 102 -10.15 0.24 17.01
N HIS A 103 -10.03 -0.18 18.28
CA HIS A 103 -10.35 0.67 19.44
C HIS A 103 -9.71 2.06 19.38
N ARG A 104 -8.40 2.14 19.14
CA ARG A 104 -7.67 3.42 19.10
C ARG A 104 -8.01 4.28 17.89
N ILE A 105 -8.32 3.66 16.74
CA ILE A 105 -8.83 4.37 15.56
C ILE A 105 -10.23 4.92 15.87
N SER A 106 -11.11 4.11 16.47
CA SER A 106 -12.45 4.52 16.88
C SER A 106 -12.41 5.71 17.85
N GLU A 107 -11.49 5.73 18.82
CA GLU A 107 -11.35 6.87 19.73
C GLU A 107 -10.90 8.14 18.98
N LYS A 108 -9.86 8.07 18.13
CA LYS A 108 -9.41 9.22 17.33
C LYS A 108 -10.49 9.73 16.39
N ARG A 109 -11.30 8.84 15.79
CA ARG A 109 -12.44 9.21 14.94
C ARG A 109 -13.54 9.99 15.68
N LYS A 110 -13.64 9.89 17.00
CA LYS A 110 -14.60 10.69 17.79
C LYS A 110 -14.11 12.11 18.01
N THR A 111 -12.80 12.30 18.14
CA THR A 111 -12.18 13.59 18.48
C THR A 111 -11.75 14.39 17.25
N ASP A 112 -11.31 13.73 16.18
CA ASP A 112 -10.71 14.34 14.99
C ASP A 112 -11.66 14.19 13.79
N VAL A 113 -12.67 15.07 13.74
CA VAL A 113 -13.80 14.95 12.81
C VAL A 113 -13.39 15.27 11.38
N LEU A 114 -12.55 16.28 11.16
CA LEU A 114 -12.07 16.65 9.83
C LEU A 114 -11.18 15.56 9.25
N CYS A 115 -10.24 15.06 10.04
CA CYS A 115 -9.36 13.97 9.65
C CYS A 115 -10.15 12.70 9.34
N LYS A 116 -11.13 12.33 10.19
CA LYS A 116 -12.05 11.21 9.94
C LYS A 116 -12.78 11.36 8.60
N LEU A 117 -13.41 12.50 8.35
CA LEU A 117 -14.21 12.72 7.14
C LEU A 117 -13.34 12.61 5.88
N PHE A 118 -12.13 13.18 5.94
CA PHE A 118 -11.18 13.08 4.84
C PHE A 118 -10.74 11.62 4.58
N ILE A 119 -10.31 10.89 5.61
CA ILE A 119 -9.88 9.50 5.44
C ILE A 119 -11.04 8.62 4.93
N ASP A 120 -12.26 8.79 5.45
CA ASP A 120 -13.41 8.03 4.99
C ASP A 120 -13.71 8.27 3.50
N GLU A 121 -13.65 9.52 3.06
CA GLU A 121 -13.85 9.89 1.66
C GLU A 121 -12.78 9.24 0.76
N ILE A 122 -11.50 9.35 1.16
CA ILE A 122 -10.39 8.82 0.37
C ILE A 122 -10.45 7.30 0.30
N VAL A 123 -10.67 6.61 1.41
CA VAL A 123 -10.69 5.14 1.45
C VAL A 123 -11.75 4.60 0.50
N LEU A 124 -12.96 5.19 0.51
CA LEU A 124 -14.12 4.69 -0.23
C LEU A 124 -14.10 5.10 -1.71
N ASN A 125 -13.65 6.31 -2.03
CA ASN A 125 -13.91 6.92 -3.34
C ASN A 125 -12.65 7.22 -4.16
N TYR A 126 -11.44 7.06 -3.62
CA TYR A 126 -10.21 7.43 -4.32
C TYR A 126 -9.12 6.34 -4.30
N PRO A 127 -8.45 6.07 -5.44
CA PRO A 127 -8.76 6.57 -6.78
C PRO A 127 -10.07 5.95 -7.32
N GLN A 128 -10.49 6.40 -8.50
CA GLN A 128 -11.73 5.90 -9.13
C GLN A 128 -11.66 4.40 -9.43
N GLN A 129 -10.47 3.90 -9.78
CA GLN A 129 -10.25 2.49 -10.06
C GLN A 129 -10.30 1.67 -8.78
N GLU A 130 -11.12 0.63 -8.76
CA GLU A 130 -11.33 -0.23 -7.59
C GLU A 130 -10.09 -1.05 -7.27
N ALA A 131 -9.45 -1.60 -8.30
CA ALA A 131 -8.20 -2.35 -8.19
C ALA A 131 -7.11 -1.58 -7.43
N LEU A 132 -7.11 -0.25 -7.50
CA LEU A 132 -6.13 0.61 -6.85
C LEU A 132 -6.51 1.02 -5.41
N ARG A 133 -7.70 0.65 -4.93
CA ARG A 133 -8.15 0.93 -3.55
C ARG A 133 -7.80 -0.18 -2.55
N ARG A 134 -7.27 -1.33 -2.99
CA ARG A 134 -6.98 -2.52 -2.15
C ARG A 134 -6.09 -2.21 -0.93
N GLY A 135 -5.18 -1.23 -1.03
CA GLY A 135 -4.31 -0.81 0.08
C GLY A 135 -4.87 0.32 0.96
N ASN A 136 -6.02 0.90 0.62
CA ASN A 136 -6.50 2.14 1.25
C ASN A 136 -6.80 2.01 2.73
N PHE A 137 -7.16 0.81 3.22
CA PHE A 137 -7.48 0.58 4.62
C PHE A 137 -6.35 0.98 5.57
N MET A 138 -5.09 0.95 5.10
CA MET A 138 -3.94 1.43 5.87
C MET A 138 -4.00 2.92 6.18
N LEU A 139 -4.75 3.74 5.43
CA LEU A 139 -4.92 5.17 5.74
C LEU A 139 -5.59 5.42 7.10
N TYR A 140 -6.37 4.47 7.62
CA TYR A 140 -6.90 4.58 8.98
C TYR A 140 -5.79 4.63 10.04
N TYR A 141 -4.62 4.07 9.75
CA TYR A 141 -3.44 4.20 10.60
C TYR A 141 -3.02 5.66 10.82
N PHE A 142 -3.25 6.52 9.83
CA PHE A 142 -2.77 7.90 9.86
C PHE A 142 -3.54 8.73 10.89
N LEU A 143 -4.79 8.36 11.18
CA LEU A 143 -5.59 8.98 12.23
C LEU A 143 -4.94 8.87 13.61
N LEU A 144 -3.99 7.95 13.81
CA LEU A 144 -3.27 7.84 15.09
C LEU A 144 -2.19 8.90 15.27
N HIS A 145 -1.78 9.54 14.17
CA HIS A 145 -0.59 10.39 14.08
C HIS A 145 -0.90 11.84 13.74
N PHE A 146 -2.13 12.12 13.32
CA PHE A 146 -2.59 13.45 12.97
C PHE A 146 -3.87 13.81 13.75
N ASP A 147 -4.06 15.10 13.97
CA ASP A 147 -5.30 15.70 14.48
C ASP A 147 -5.87 16.70 13.47
N ASP A 148 -7.04 17.25 13.77
CA ASP A 148 -7.75 18.18 12.86
C ASP A 148 -6.93 19.44 12.52
N ASN A 149 -5.95 19.84 13.35
CA ASN A 149 -5.07 20.98 13.04
C ASN A 149 -4.03 20.62 11.98
N GLN A 150 -3.76 19.34 11.77
CA GLN A 150 -2.75 18.82 10.82
C GLN A 150 -3.39 18.21 9.55
N ILE A 151 -4.61 18.65 9.21
CA ILE A 151 -5.37 18.09 8.08
C ILE A 151 -4.65 18.25 6.73
N ASN A 152 -3.84 19.28 6.54
CA ASN A 152 -3.13 19.51 5.28
C ASN A 152 -1.92 18.59 5.14
N GLU A 153 -1.21 18.33 6.23
CA GLU A 153 -0.15 17.33 6.33
C GLU A 153 -0.73 15.94 6.09
N LEU A 154 -1.86 15.62 6.73
CA LEU A 154 -2.59 14.37 6.52
C LEU A 154 -2.98 14.17 5.05
N LYS A 155 -3.51 15.21 4.39
CA LYS A 155 -3.84 15.16 2.95
C LYS A 155 -2.61 14.85 2.11
N THR A 156 -1.52 15.57 2.34
CA THR A 156 -0.28 15.44 1.58
C THR A 156 0.27 14.02 1.68
N ILE A 157 0.39 13.49 2.90
CA ILE A 157 0.92 12.14 3.12
C ILE A 157 -0.04 11.05 2.65
N SER A 158 -1.36 11.27 2.72
CA SER A 158 -2.35 10.31 2.23
C SER A 158 -2.28 10.18 0.71
N PHE A 159 -2.22 11.29 -0.05
CA PHE A 159 -2.07 11.21 -1.50
C PHE A 159 -0.74 10.58 -1.92
N LEU A 160 0.35 10.89 -1.21
CA LEU A 160 1.64 10.25 -1.48
C LEU A 160 1.62 8.75 -1.18
N PHE A 161 0.93 8.33 -0.11
CA PHE A 161 0.71 6.91 0.18
C PHE A 161 -0.09 6.23 -0.92
N LEU A 162 -1.15 6.87 -1.42
CA LEU A 162 -1.95 6.33 -2.51
C LEU A 162 -1.13 6.18 -3.79
N ASP A 163 -0.26 7.15 -4.11
CA ASP A 163 0.67 7.05 -5.24
C ASP A 163 1.65 5.87 -5.05
N PHE A 164 2.22 5.72 -3.85
CA PHE A 164 3.09 4.60 -3.49
C PHE A 164 2.40 3.24 -3.68
N VAL A 165 1.19 3.09 -3.14
CA VAL A 165 0.42 1.85 -3.28
C VAL A 165 0.03 1.62 -4.74
N SER A 166 -0.39 2.66 -5.47
CA SER A 166 -0.79 2.56 -6.87
C SER A 166 0.35 2.06 -7.75
N CYS A 167 1.59 2.50 -7.53
CA CYS A 167 2.75 1.97 -8.26
C CYS A 167 2.93 0.46 -8.07
N GLY A 168 2.72 -0.05 -6.85
CA GLY A 168 2.78 -1.48 -6.56
C GLY A 168 1.62 -2.26 -7.19
N LEU A 169 0.39 -1.77 -7.05
CA LEU A 169 -0.81 -2.43 -7.56
C LEU A 169 -0.86 -2.46 -9.09
N ILE A 170 -0.41 -1.40 -9.77
CA ILE A 170 -0.31 -1.40 -11.25
C ILE A 170 0.67 -2.47 -11.74
N VAL A 171 1.79 -2.64 -11.04
CA VAL A 171 2.77 -3.69 -11.37
C VAL A 171 2.16 -5.08 -11.24
N ASP A 172 1.37 -5.31 -10.19
CA ASP A 172 0.63 -6.54 -9.93
C ASP A 172 -0.40 -6.80 -11.04
N ASP A 173 -1.22 -5.80 -11.36
CA ASP A 173 -2.28 -5.87 -12.36
C ASP A 173 -1.77 -6.24 -13.76
N PHE A 174 -0.52 -5.92 -14.11
CA PHE A 174 0.10 -6.35 -15.38
C PHE A 174 0.36 -7.85 -15.45
N PHE A 175 0.67 -8.49 -14.32
CA PHE A 175 0.91 -9.92 -14.26
C PHE A 175 -0.40 -10.71 -14.23
N ASP A 176 -1.41 -10.15 -13.55
CA ASP A 176 -2.66 -10.86 -13.26
C ASP A 176 -3.81 -10.48 -14.20
N THR A 177 -3.57 -9.66 -15.23
CA THR A 177 -4.62 -9.14 -16.13
C THR A 177 -5.55 -10.24 -16.68
N GLU A 178 -5.00 -11.37 -17.14
CA GLU A 178 -5.76 -12.47 -17.72
C GLU A 178 -6.56 -13.23 -16.64
N SER A 179 -5.90 -13.60 -15.54
CA SER A 179 -6.56 -14.31 -14.44
C SER A 179 -7.66 -13.49 -13.78
N ASP A 180 -7.45 -12.19 -13.63
CA ASP A 180 -8.43 -11.29 -13.01
C ASP A 180 -9.65 -11.12 -13.91
N LEU A 181 -9.46 -11.09 -15.24
CA LEU A 181 -10.56 -11.04 -16.17
C LEU A 181 -11.42 -12.32 -16.10
N GLU A 182 -10.78 -13.49 -16.05
CA GLU A 182 -11.44 -14.79 -15.94
C GLU A 182 -12.20 -14.93 -14.61
N ASN A 183 -11.59 -14.50 -13.52
CA ASN A 183 -12.13 -14.60 -12.16
C ASN A 183 -13.05 -13.42 -11.78
N LYS A 184 -13.21 -12.42 -12.67
CA LYS A 184 -13.94 -11.17 -12.43
C LYS A 184 -13.44 -10.42 -11.20
N GLU A 185 -12.12 -10.38 -11.04
CA GLU A 185 -11.46 -9.61 -9.99
C GLU A 185 -11.13 -8.19 -10.47
N PRO A 186 -11.09 -7.20 -9.56
CA PRO A 186 -10.70 -5.84 -9.91
C PRO A 186 -9.29 -5.80 -10.49
N ASN A 187 -9.15 -5.20 -11.67
CA ASN A 187 -7.85 -4.99 -12.31
C ASN A 187 -7.87 -3.68 -13.09
N THR A 188 -6.89 -2.81 -12.87
CA THR A 188 -6.85 -1.45 -13.42
C THR A 188 -6.87 -1.45 -14.96
N ILE A 189 -6.18 -2.40 -15.60
CA ILE A 189 -6.11 -2.48 -17.07
C ILE A 189 -7.49 -2.87 -17.62
N ASN A 190 -8.15 -3.85 -17.00
CA ASN A 190 -9.47 -4.31 -17.39
C ASN A 190 -10.54 -3.23 -17.15
N GLU A 191 -10.50 -2.53 -16.00
CA GLU A 191 -11.38 -1.41 -15.68
C GLU A 191 -11.27 -0.24 -16.68
N LEU A 192 -10.09 -0.05 -17.29
CA LEU A 192 -9.84 1.00 -18.28
C LEU A 192 -10.14 0.61 -19.74
N GLY A 193 -10.68 -0.60 -19.94
CA GLY A 193 -11.16 -1.12 -21.22
C GLY A 193 -10.25 -2.17 -21.88
N GLY A 194 -9.17 -2.59 -21.23
CA GLY A 194 -8.22 -3.57 -21.74
C GLY A 194 -7.37 -3.08 -22.92
N GLY A 195 -6.41 -3.93 -23.32
CA GLY A 195 -5.61 -3.70 -24.52
C GLY A 195 -4.58 -2.56 -24.43
N ILE A 196 -4.08 -2.15 -25.59
CA ILE A 196 -3.03 -1.13 -25.72
C ILE A 196 -3.50 0.25 -25.23
N ASP A 197 -4.76 0.62 -25.46
CA ASP A 197 -5.25 1.93 -25.04
C ASP A 197 -5.45 2.04 -23.53
N ALA A 198 -5.87 0.95 -22.86
CA ALA A 198 -5.85 0.91 -21.39
C ALA A 198 -4.43 1.03 -20.86
N MET A 199 -3.46 0.34 -21.47
CA MET A 199 -2.05 0.43 -21.08
C MET A 199 -1.52 1.88 -21.14
N LYS A 200 -1.84 2.65 -22.18
CA LYS A 200 -1.44 4.07 -22.27
C LYS A 200 -2.02 4.90 -21.11
N LYS A 201 -3.27 4.64 -20.70
CA LYS A 201 -3.90 5.31 -19.56
C LYS A 201 -3.23 4.91 -18.24
N VAL A 202 -2.95 3.62 -18.06
CA VAL A 202 -2.21 3.10 -16.91
C VAL A 202 -0.83 3.74 -16.81
N GLU A 203 -0.13 3.90 -17.94
CA GLU A 203 1.18 4.56 -17.98
C GLU A 203 1.10 6.02 -17.49
N VAL A 204 0.05 6.76 -17.84
CA VAL A 204 -0.16 8.12 -17.33
C VAL A 204 -0.39 8.14 -15.82
N ILE A 205 -1.20 7.22 -15.30
CA ILE A 205 -1.46 7.09 -13.85
C ILE A 205 -0.15 6.75 -13.12
N TYR A 206 0.56 5.74 -13.61
CA TYR A 206 1.82 5.28 -13.03
C TYR A 206 2.88 6.38 -13.04
N LYS A 207 3.09 7.08 -14.16
CA LYS A 207 4.09 8.15 -14.26
C LYS A 207 3.81 9.27 -13.27
N LYS A 208 2.55 9.71 -13.17
CA LYS A 208 2.16 10.74 -12.20
C LYS A 208 2.46 10.29 -10.77
N ALA A 209 2.07 9.07 -10.41
CA ALA A 209 2.32 8.52 -9.08
C ALA A 209 3.82 8.40 -8.78
N SER A 210 4.60 7.84 -9.71
CA SER A 210 6.04 7.62 -9.50
C SER A 210 6.84 8.92 -9.47
N GLU A 211 6.43 9.95 -10.22
CA GLU A 211 6.98 11.30 -10.16
C GLU A 211 6.74 11.98 -8.80
N ASN A 212 5.54 11.81 -8.22
CA ASN A 212 5.26 12.32 -6.87
C ASN A 212 6.11 11.61 -5.81
N ILE A 213 6.28 10.29 -5.92
CA ILE A 213 7.18 9.52 -5.04
C ILE A 213 8.62 10.03 -5.17
N MET A 214 9.08 10.37 -6.38
CA MET A 214 10.43 10.88 -6.63
C MET A 214 10.82 12.03 -5.71
N MET A 215 9.86 12.92 -5.42
CA MET A 215 10.09 14.14 -4.67
C MET A 215 10.56 13.86 -3.24
N TYR A 216 10.17 12.71 -2.69
CA TYR A 216 10.48 12.31 -1.31
C TYR A 216 11.36 11.07 -1.23
N TYR A 217 11.34 10.22 -2.26
CA TYR A 217 12.00 8.93 -2.25
C TYR A 217 12.51 8.50 -3.66
N PRO A 218 13.58 9.13 -4.18
CA PRO A 218 14.09 8.87 -5.53
C PRO A 218 14.48 7.41 -5.80
N GLU A 219 15.08 6.74 -4.82
CA GLU A 219 15.52 5.35 -4.92
C GLU A 219 14.34 4.41 -5.12
N LEU A 220 13.23 4.68 -4.42
CA LEU A 220 11.99 3.92 -4.54
C LEU A 220 11.36 4.08 -5.92
N LYS A 221 11.40 5.29 -6.49
CA LYS A 221 10.96 5.50 -7.89
C LYS A 221 11.79 4.66 -8.85
N ILE A 222 13.12 4.70 -8.74
CA ILE A 222 14.01 3.95 -9.64
C ILE A 222 13.70 2.44 -9.56
N TYR A 223 13.48 1.94 -8.35
CA TYR A 223 13.07 0.55 -8.13
C TYR A 223 11.73 0.23 -8.80
N TYR A 224 10.70 1.06 -8.60
CA TYR A 224 9.41 0.85 -9.26
C TYR A 224 9.50 0.96 -10.78
N ASP A 225 10.23 1.93 -11.34
CA ASP A 225 10.35 2.10 -12.79
C ASP A 225 10.99 0.89 -13.46
N ASN A 226 11.98 0.29 -12.80
CA ASN A 226 12.62 -0.93 -13.26
C ASN A 226 11.66 -2.13 -13.26
N ILE A 227 10.78 -2.23 -12.26
CA ILE A 227 9.81 -3.33 -12.19
C ILE A 227 8.67 -3.08 -13.18
N TYR A 228 8.11 -1.87 -13.20
CA TYR A 228 7.08 -1.43 -14.14
C TYR A 228 7.50 -1.72 -15.58
N SER A 229 8.72 -1.34 -15.98
CA SER A 229 9.21 -1.57 -17.35
C SER A 229 9.23 -3.06 -17.72
N LYS A 230 9.58 -3.93 -16.77
CA LYS A 230 9.56 -5.39 -16.95
C LYS A 230 8.14 -5.93 -17.04
N SER A 231 7.24 -5.50 -16.15
CA SER A 231 5.83 -5.91 -16.11
C SER A 231 5.09 -5.46 -17.37
N ALA A 232 5.26 -4.21 -17.78
CA ALA A 232 4.71 -3.66 -19.01
C ALA A 232 5.19 -4.44 -20.25
N SER A 233 6.48 -4.78 -20.31
CA SER A 233 7.05 -5.59 -21.40
C SER A 233 6.48 -7.01 -21.41
N TYR A 234 6.31 -7.62 -20.23
CA TYR A 234 5.67 -8.91 -20.08
C TYR A 234 4.25 -8.89 -20.62
N PHE A 235 3.42 -7.94 -20.17
CA PHE A 235 2.05 -7.76 -20.62
C PHE A 235 1.96 -7.57 -22.14
N LEU A 236 2.78 -6.69 -22.73
CA LEU A 236 2.84 -6.49 -24.18
C LEU A 236 3.22 -7.75 -24.97
N SER A 237 4.05 -8.62 -24.38
CA SER A 237 4.40 -9.90 -25.01
C SER A 237 3.23 -10.88 -25.04
N LYS A 238 2.33 -10.78 -24.06
CA LYS A 238 1.11 -11.59 -23.93
C LYS A 238 -0.05 -11.07 -24.78
N LEU A 239 -0.14 -9.75 -24.93
CA LEU A 239 -1.13 -9.08 -25.79
C LEU A 239 -1.16 -9.58 -27.24
N LYS A 240 -0.04 -10.06 -27.78
CA LYS A 240 0.03 -10.63 -29.15
C LYS A 240 -0.71 -11.96 -29.31
N LEU A 241 -1.20 -12.54 -28.22
CA LEU A 241 -1.99 -13.77 -28.23
C LEU A 241 -3.51 -13.48 -28.21
N TRP A 242 -3.92 -12.21 -28.25
CA TRP A 242 -5.30 -11.72 -28.26
C TRP A 242 -5.67 -11.12 -29.62
#